data_AF-A0A1S4E4Z2-F1
#
_entry.id   AF-A0A1S4E4Z2-F1
#
_cell.length_a   1.000
_cell.length_b   1.000
_cell.length_c   1.000
_cell.angle_alpha   90.00
_cell.angle_beta   90.00
_cell.angle_gamma   90.00
#
_symmetry.space_group_name_H-M   'P 1'
#
loop_
_entity.id
_entity.type
_entity.pdbx_description
1 polymer ?
#
loop_
_entity_poly.entity_id
_entity_poly.type
_entity_poly.pdbx_seq_one_letter_code
_entity_poly.pdbx_strand_id
1 'polypeptide(L)'
;MPTDSFLIPVVIPLGDIGEIRRTQHAFINPAVTIILRMGVGGHGVPPLGSPDGRVRYKFASFWNRNHMVRALQHSVNNFREMLEAEKKERKREETANMEGLFIWRGLIL
;
A
#
# COMPACT_ATOMS: atom_id res chain seq x y z
N MET A 1 31.25 -21.75 -11.06
CA MET A 1 29.86 -21.58 -11.55
C MET A 1 29.13 -20.74 -10.53
N PRO A 2 28.81 -19.46 -10.77
CA PRO A 2 27.97 -18.72 -9.84
C PRO A 2 26.53 -19.24 -10.00
N THR A 3 25.96 -19.74 -8.91
CA THR A 3 24.56 -20.12 -8.79
C THR A 3 23.74 -18.85 -8.52
N ASP A 4 23.59 -18.01 -9.54
CA ASP A 4 22.59 -16.95 -9.52
C ASP A 4 21.22 -17.60 -9.72
N SER A 5 20.60 -18.00 -8.63
CA SER A 5 19.21 -18.42 -8.62
C SER A 5 18.35 -17.25 -9.11
N PHE A 6 17.64 -17.46 -10.23
CA PHE A 6 16.70 -16.55 -10.88
C PHE A 6 15.47 -16.20 -9.99
N LEU A 7 15.67 -15.66 -8.80
CA LEU A 7 14.58 -15.10 -8.00
C LEU A 7 14.24 -13.73 -8.56
N ILE A 8 13.15 -13.63 -9.32
CA ILE A 8 12.60 -12.35 -9.77
C ILE A 8 12.04 -11.65 -8.52
N PRO A 9 12.60 -10.52 -8.07
CA PRO A 9 12.05 -9.81 -6.93
C PRO A 9 10.70 -9.21 -7.31
N VAL A 10 9.69 -9.40 -6.44
CA VAL A 10 8.38 -8.75 -6.57
C VAL A 10 8.36 -7.54 -5.64
N VAL A 11 8.24 -6.34 -6.21
CA VAL A 11 8.17 -5.09 -5.46
C VAL A 11 6.76 -4.53 -5.59
N ILE A 12 6.06 -4.36 -4.45
CA ILE A 12 4.68 -3.85 -4.39
C ILE A 12 4.67 -2.57 -3.55
N PRO A 13 4.39 -1.40 -4.15
CA PRO A 13 4.22 -0.16 -3.40
C PRO A 13 3.09 -0.27 -2.37
N LEU A 14 3.28 0.26 -1.16
CA LEU A 14 2.25 0.22 -0.10
C LEU A 14 0.96 0.93 -0.52
N GLY A 15 1.06 1.99 -1.34
CA GLY A 15 -0.08 2.73 -1.87
C GLY A 15 -0.98 1.92 -2.80
N ASP A 16 -0.42 0.90 -3.44
CA ASP A 16 -1.13 0.05 -4.39
C ASP A 16 -1.89 -1.08 -3.71
N ILE A 17 -1.57 -1.36 -2.44
CA ILE A 17 -2.24 -2.41 -1.67
C ILE A 17 -3.66 -1.98 -1.34
N GLY A 18 -4.62 -2.72 -1.92
CA GLY A 18 -6.04 -2.60 -1.60
C GLY A 18 -6.40 -3.42 -0.38
N GLU A 19 -6.07 -4.72 -0.43
CA GLU A 19 -6.46 -5.70 0.59
C GLU A 19 -5.34 -6.70 0.89
N ILE A 20 -5.26 -7.13 2.16
CA ILE A 20 -4.38 -8.18 2.63
C ILE A 20 -5.25 -9.31 3.17
N ARG A 21 -5.19 -10.48 2.53
CA ARG A 21 -5.90 -11.69 2.95
C ARG A 21 -4.93 -12.75 3.44
N ARG A 22 -5.44 -13.65 4.25
CA ARG A 22 -4.73 -14.82 4.75
C ARG A 22 -5.54 -16.07 4.46
N THR A 23 -4.88 -17.21 4.23
CA THR A 23 -5.60 -18.48 4.11
C THR A 23 -6.31 -18.83 5.43
N GLN A 24 -7.43 -19.54 5.37
CA GLN A 24 -8.10 -19.98 6.59
C GLN A 24 -7.26 -21.03 7.32
N HIS A 25 -6.78 -22.04 6.59
CA HIS A 25 -6.00 -23.16 7.14
C HIS A 25 -4.52 -22.79 7.36
N ALA A 26 -4.14 -22.49 8.61
CA ALA A 26 -2.78 -22.07 8.99
C ALA A 26 -1.72 -23.17 8.93
N PHE A 27 -2.11 -24.42 9.12
CA PHE A 27 -1.17 -25.53 9.18
C PHE A 27 -0.91 -26.21 7.83
N ILE A 28 -1.87 -26.19 6.91
CA ILE A 28 -1.78 -26.92 5.64
C ILE A 28 -1.12 -26.09 4.54
N ASN A 29 -1.47 -24.80 4.46
CA ASN A 29 -0.89 -23.87 3.49
C ASN A 29 -0.96 -22.45 4.05
N PRO A 30 -0.01 -22.07 4.93
CA PRO A 30 0.05 -20.71 5.46
C PRO A 30 0.41 -19.74 4.33
N ALA A 31 -0.59 -19.06 3.77
CA ALA A 31 -0.40 -18.13 2.67
C ALA A 31 -0.97 -16.75 3.00
N VAL A 32 -0.32 -15.73 2.46
CA VAL A 32 -0.77 -14.33 2.45
C VAL A 32 -1.04 -13.96 1.00
N THR A 33 -2.21 -13.38 0.77
CA THR A 33 -2.60 -12.86 -0.54
C THR A 33 -2.65 -11.34 -0.46
N ILE A 34 -1.90 -10.67 -1.32
CA ILE A 34 -1.95 -9.22 -1.50
C ILE A 34 -2.79 -8.94 -2.74
N ILE A 35 -3.82 -8.13 -2.59
CA ILE A 35 -4.72 -7.72 -3.67
C ILE A 35 -4.50 -6.23 -3.92
N LEU A 36 -4.14 -5.88 -5.16
CA LEU A 36 -3.93 -4.50 -5.54
C LEU A 36 -5.26 -3.77 -5.77
N ARG A 37 -5.21 -2.44 -5.68
CA ARG A 37 -6.30 -1.56 -6.11
C ARG A 37 -6.54 -1.72 -7.62
N MET A 38 -7.78 -1.49 -8.05
CA MET A 38 -8.11 -1.48 -9.48
C MET A 38 -7.27 -0.44 -10.23
N GLY A 39 -6.84 -0.76 -11.44
CA GLY A 39 -6.05 0.14 -12.30
C GLY A 39 -4.55 0.16 -12.01
N VAL A 40 -4.06 -0.57 -10.99
CA VAL A 40 -2.63 -0.72 -10.74
C VAL A 40 -2.10 -1.96 -11.47
N GLY A 41 -1.11 -1.75 -12.35
CA GLY A 41 -0.37 -2.83 -13.01
C GLY A 41 0.77 -3.33 -12.12
N GLY A 42 0.86 -4.65 -11.92
CA GLY A 42 1.98 -5.25 -11.20
C GLY A 42 3.25 -5.33 -12.06
N HIS A 43 4.40 -4.89 -11.55
CA HIS A 43 5.70 -5.15 -12.16
C HIS A 43 6.25 -6.50 -11.67
N GLY A 44 6.37 -7.47 -12.59
CA GLY A 44 6.97 -8.78 -12.34
C GLY A 44 5.99 -9.86 -11.86
N VAL A 45 6.22 -11.08 -12.39
CA VAL A 45 5.46 -12.35 -12.25
C VAL A 45 4.01 -12.25 -12.76
N PRO A 46 3.51 -13.23 -13.56
CA PRO A 46 2.14 -13.19 -14.07
C PRO A 46 1.16 -13.10 -12.89
N PRO A 47 0.41 -11.98 -12.77
CA PRO A 47 -0.56 -11.86 -11.69
C PRO A 47 -1.67 -12.88 -11.91
N LEU A 48 -2.21 -13.44 -10.83
CA LEU A 48 -3.42 -14.23 -10.95
C LEU A 48 -4.57 -13.27 -11.28
N GLY A 49 -5.00 -13.29 -12.55
CA GLY A 49 -6.17 -12.56 -13.00
C GLY A 49 -7.37 -12.87 -12.12
N SER A 50 -8.14 -11.84 -11.81
CA SER A 50 -9.36 -11.94 -11.02
C SER A 50 -10.54 -11.54 -11.89
N PRO A 51 -11.74 -12.15 -11.70
CA PRO A 51 -12.94 -11.70 -12.40
C PRO A 51 -13.29 -10.23 -12.15
N ASP A 52 -12.84 -9.66 -11.02
CA ASP A 52 -13.01 -8.24 -10.66
C ASP A 52 -11.94 -7.31 -11.25
N GLY A 53 -11.04 -7.83 -12.10
CA GLY A 53 -9.98 -7.06 -12.76
C GLY A 53 -8.80 -6.66 -11.84
N ARG A 54 -8.77 -7.09 -10.58
CA ARG A 54 -7.68 -6.77 -9.64
C ARG A 54 -6.52 -7.76 -9.73
N VAL A 55 -5.31 -7.24 -9.61
CA VAL A 55 -4.07 -8.03 -9.53
C VAL A 55 -3.95 -8.69 -8.15
N ARG A 56 -3.60 -9.98 -8.14
CA ARG A 56 -3.38 -10.76 -6.92
C ARG A 56 -2.01 -11.42 -6.91
N TYR A 57 -1.29 -11.22 -5.80
CA TYR A 57 -0.08 -11.96 -5.46
C TYR A 57 -0.36 -12.91 -4.30
N LYS A 58 -0.02 -14.19 -4.45
CA LYS A 58 -0.17 -15.19 -3.39
C LYS A 58 1.21 -15.71 -3.00
N PHE A 59 1.60 -15.42 -1.77
CA PHE A 59 2.83 -15.91 -1.16
C PHE A 59 2.46 -17.05 -0.21
N ALA A 60 3.04 -18.22 -0.40
CA ALA A 60 2.75 -19.41 0.40
C ALA A 60 3.93 -19.75 1.34
N SER A 61 3.77 -20.80 2.14
CA SER A 61 4.83 -21.35 2.99
C SER A 61 5.37 -20.40 4.07
N PHE A 62 4.51 -19.51 4.60
CA PHE A 62 4.91 -18.67 5.73
C PHE A 62 4.97 -19.46 7.03
N TRP A 63 6.19 -19.64 7.57
CA TRP A 63 6.38 -20.20 8.91
C TRP A 63 5.60 -19.41 9.98
N ASN A 64 5.59 -18.09 9.90
CA ASN A 64 4.85 -17.22 10.81
C ASN A 64 3.89 -16.26 10.07
N ARG A 65 2.90 -16.85 9.41
CA ARG A 65 1.92 -16.11 8.59
C ARG A 65 1.16 -15.02 9.34
N ASN A 66 0.78 -15.26 10.60
CA ASN A 66 0.01 -14.28 11.37
C ASN A 66 0.85 -13.05 11.75
N HIS A 67 2.11 -13.25 12.10
CA HIS A 67 3.03 -12.13 12.34
C HIS A 67 3.22 -11.31 11.08
N MET A 68 3.47 -11.96 9.93
CA MET A 68 3.61 -11.27 8.64
C MET A 68 2.37 -10.45 8.27
N VAL A 69 1.16 -11.00 8.46
CA VAL A 69 -0.09 -10.27 8.20
C VAL A 69 -0.21 -9.03 9.09
N ARG A 70 0.11 -9.14 10.39
CA ARG A 70 0.08 -8.00 11.31
C ARG A 70 1.08 -6.93 10.93
N ALA A 71 2.32 -7.32 10.61
CA ALA A 71 3.37 -6.41 10.19
C ALA A 71 2.96 -5.64 8.92
N LEU A 72 2.44 -6.37 7.91
CA LEU A 72 2.02 -5.75 6.65
C LEU A 72 0.82 -4.82 6.84
N GLN A 73 -0.18 -5.21 7.64
CA GLN A 73 -1.32 -4.35 7.97
C GLN A 73 -0.87 -3.10 8.71
N HIS A 74 0.06 -3.22 9.66
CA HIS A 74 0.62 -2.08 10.36
C HIS A 74 1.34 -1.12 9.40
N SER A 75 2.22 -1.61 8.53
CA SER A 75 2.91 -0.77 7.54
C SER A 75 1.95 -0.05 6.59
N VAL A 76 0.91 -0.74 6.11
CA VAL A 76 -0.11 -0.13 5.22
C VAL A 76 -0.93 0.92 5.96
N ASN A 77 -1.29 0.68 7.23
CA ASN A 77 -2.04 1.65 8.02
C ASN A 77 -1.20 2.90 8.30
N ASN A 78 0.05 2.74 8.76
CA ASN A 78 0.96 3.86 8.99
C ASN A 78 1.16 4.69 7.72
N PHE A 79 1.31 4.04 6.56
CA PHE A 79 1.43 4.74 5.28
C PHE A 79 0.19 5.58 4.95
N ARG A 80 -1.01 5.03 5.20
CA ARG A 80 -2.28 5.75 4.98
C ARG A 80 -2.43 6.93 5.95
N GLU A 81 -2.10 6.73 7.22
CA GLU A 81 -2.13 7.78 8.24
C GLU A 81 -1.18 8.92 7.90
N MET A 82 0.04 8.60 7.46
CA MET A 82 1.02 9.60 6.99
C MET A 82 0.47 10.41 5.81
N LEU A 83 -0.11 9.75 4.80
CA LEU A 83 -0.71 10.45 3.65
C LEU A 83 -1.89 11.34 4.05
N GLU A 84 -2.69 10.93 5.03
CA GLU A 84 -3.79 11.73 5.54
C GLU A 84 -3.30 12.94 6.35
N ALA A 85 -2.23 12.78 7.12
CA ALA A 85 -1.59 13.88 7.84
C ALA A 85 -1.04 14.94 6.88
N GLU A 86 -0.29 14.51 5.85
CA GLU A 86 0.27 15.42 4.83
C GLU A 86 -0.84 16.19 4.08
N LYS A 87 -1.98 15.52 3.79
CA LYS A 87 -3.15 16.20 3.19
C LYS A 87 -3.77 17.24 4.13
N LYS A 88 -3.80 16.99 5.44
CA LYS A 88 -4.32 17.94 6.42
C LYS A 88 -3.39 19.14 6.58
N GLU A 89 -2.08 18.93 6.58
CA GLU A 89 -1.08 20.00 6.66
C GLU A 89 -1.16 20.91 5.44
N ARG A 90 -1.14 20.34 4.23
CA ARG A 90 -1.31 21.13 2.99
C ARG A 90 -2.60 21.97 2.99
N LYS A 91 -3.72 21.39 3.46
CA LYS A 91 -4.98 22.16 3.61
C LYS A 91 -4.85 23.29 4.63
N ARG A 92 -4.16 23.07 5.74
CA ARG A 92 -3.92 24.11 6.76
C ARG A 92 -3.05 25.24 6.21
N GLU A 93 -2.00 24.91 5.46
CA GLU A 93 -1.14 25.87 4.79
C GLU A 93 -1.92 26.70 3.76
N GLU A 94 -2.74 26.05 2.92
CA GLU A 94 -3.63 26.71 1.96
C GLU A 94 -4.59 27.69 2.66
N THR A 95 -5.21 27.28 3.77
CA THR A 95 -6.09 28.17 4.55
C THR A 95 -5.34 29.35 5.16
N ALA A 96 -4.17 29.12 5.74
CA ALA A 96 -3.36 30.18 6.35
C ALA A 96 -2.86 31.18 5.30
N ASN A 97 -2.49 30.70 4.10
CA ASN A 97 -2.12 31.56 2.98
C ASN A 97 -3.28 32.43 2.51
N MET A 98 -4.49 31.86 2.41
CA MET A 98 -5.68 32.65 2.06
C MET A 98 -5.99 33.72 3.12
N GLU A 99 -5.95 33.36 4.40
CA GLU A 99 -6.15 34.32 5.50
C GLU A 99 -5.12 35.46 5.46
N GLY A 100 -3.84 35.14 5.27
CA GLY A 100 -2.78 36.13 5.11
C GLY A 100 -3.01 37.06 3.91
N LEU A 101 -3.48 36.52 2.77
CA LEU A 101 -3.84 37.31 1.59
C LEU A 101 -5.02 38.26 1.86
N PHE A 102 -6.05 37.79 2.57
CA PHE A 102 -7.20 38.62 2.97
C PHE A 102 -6.77 39.77 3.89
N ILE A 103 -5.94 39.49 4.89
CA ILE A 103 -5.41 40.51 5.81
C ILE A 103 -4.57 41.53 5.05
N TRP A 104 -3.66 41.09 4.18
CA TRP A 104 -2.82 41.98 3.37
C TRP A 104 -3.64 42.89 2.44
N ARG A 105 -4.68 42.36 1.80
CA ARG A 105 -5.58 43.15 0.94
C ARG A 105 -6.38 44.18 1.72
N GLY A 106 -6.80 43.87 2.95
CA GLY A 106 -7.53 44.80 3.82
C GLY A 106 -6.67 45.94 4.38
N LEU A 107 -5.34 45.78 4.42
CA LEU A 107 -4.39 46.82 4.85
C LEU A 107 -4.01 47.82 3.75
N ILE A 108 -4.31 47.52 2.49
CA ILE A 108 -3.94 48.33 1.31
C ILE A 108 -5.15 49.11 0.75
N LEU A 109 -6.36 48.86 1.26
CA LEU A 109 -7.58 49.62 0.98
C LEU A 109 -7.88 50.60 2.12
#